data_AF-A0A286P449-F1
#
_entry.id   AF-A0A286P449-F1
#
_cell.length_a   1.000
_cell.length_b   1.000
_cell.length_c   1.000
_cell.angle_alpha   90.00
_cell.angle_beta   90.00
_cell.angle_gamma   90.00
#
_symmetry.space_group_name_H-M   'P 1'
#
loop_
_entity.id
_entity.type
_entity.pdbx_description
1 polymer ?
#
loop_
_entity_poly.entity_id
_entity_poly.type
_entity_poly.pdbx_seq_one_letter_code
_entity_poly.pdbx_strand_id
1 'polypeptide(L)'
;MPGMCRALSESHYAEDAKSLRNPNLYPAGFTSIHHFCDGLKYLLRADKSIDAQSKGGHLQEAIGNFDYVLGAKEHKAASSTQVRTYHAMTRFYKAEALRRAGKTSAMIAEYMKVTELKPNYPHAYAQLFDYYLKTGDRAEAAKVIEMGLKHAPKSKMLLKRKAKLR
;
A
#
# COMPACT_ATOMS: atom_id res chain seq x y z
N MET A 1 11.39 -3.00 1.83
CA MET A 1 10.41 -3.91 2.47
C MET A 1 10.49 -3.73 3.99
N PRO A 2 9.36 -3.69 4.73
CA PRO A 2 9.36 -3.58 6.20
C PRO A 2 10.17 -4.69 6.87
N GLY A 3 10.78 -4.41 8.03
CA GLY A 3 11.60 -5.38 8.78
C GLY A 3 10.92 -6.73 8.99
N MET A 4 9.66 -6.72 9.44
CA MET A 4 8.84 -7.93 9.65
C MET A 4 8.71 -8.83 8.42
N CYS A 5 8.66 -8.25 7.21
CA CYS A 5 8.52 -9.01 5.96
C CYS A 5 9.85 -9.54 5.43
N ARG A 6 10.99 -9.07 5.98
CA ARG A 6 12.32 -9.61 5.70
C ARG A 6 12.66 -10.81 6.60
N ALA A 7 11.91 -11.03 7.68
CA ALA A 7 12.16 -12.08 8.67
C ALA A 7 11.44 -13.41 8.37
N LEU A 8 10.68 -13.53 7.27
CA LEU A 8 9.93 -14.74 6.93
C LEU A 8 10.75 -15.58 5.93
N SER A 9 11.44 -16.62 6.42
CA SER A 9 12.13 -17.65 5.62
C SER A 9 11.13 -18.54 4.87
N GLU A 10 11.59 -19.19 3.78
CA GLU A 10 10.82 -20.16 2.98
C GLU A 10 10.20 -21.29 3.82
N SER A 11 10.79 -21.64 4.96
CA SER A 11 10.32 -22.70 5.87
C SER A 11 8.98 -22.43 6.57
N HIS A 12 8.43 -21.20 6.47
CA HIS A 12 7.11 -20.88 7.05
C HIS A 12 5.92 -21.24 6.14
N TYR A 13 6.17 -21.90 5.00
CA TYR A 13 5.14 -22.26 4.00
C TYR A 13 4.93 -23.77 3.81
N ALA A 14 5.62 -24.64 4.56
CA ALA A 14 5.33 -26.07 4.60
C ALA A 14 4.08 -26.35 5.47
N GLU A 15 3.40 -27.50 5.27
CA GLU A 15 2.16 -27.83 6.01
C GLU A 15 2.36 -27.85 7.54
N ASP A 16 3.58 -28.09 8.01
CA ASP A 16 4.02 -28.09 9.41
C ASP A 16 4.39 -26.69 9.95
N ALA A 17 4.45 -25.67 9.09
CA ALA A 17 4.83 -24.31 9.45
C ALA A 17 3.84 -23.59 10.37
N LYS A 18 2.64 -24.15 10.60
CA LYS A 18 1.72 -23.65 11.64
C LYS A 18 2.39 -23.64 13.03
N SER A 19 3.27 -24.59 13.30
CA SER A 19 4.03 -24.69 14.56
C SER A 19 5.14 -23.66 14.69
N LEU A 20 5.62 -23.13 13.56
CA LEU A 20 6.70 -22.12 13.49
C LEU A 20 6.18 -20.69 13.49
N ARG A 21 4.86 -20.49 13.38
CA ARG A 21 4.21 -19.18 13.48
C ARG A 21 4.46 -18.60 14.87
N ASN A 22 5.44 -17.71 14.99
CA ASN A 22 5.66 -16.94 16.20
C ASN A 22 4.64 -15.79 16.27
N PRO A 23 3.62 -15.86 17.16
CA PRO A 23 2.61 -14.81 17.28
C PRO A 23 3.20 -13.45 17.66
N ASN A 24 4.40 -13.41 18.24
CA ASN A 24 5.08 -12.17 18.63
C ASN A 24 5.76 -11.46 17.44
N LEU A 25 5.92 -12.13 16.28
CA LEU A 25 6.37 -11.48 15.03
C LEU A 25 5.22 -10.79 14.29
N TYR A 26 3.98 -11.08 14.67
CA TYR A 26 2.79 -10.56 14.02
C TYR A 26 2.18 -9.42 14.84
N PRO A 27 1.76 -8.33 14.19
CA PRO A 27 1.00 -7.30 14.88
C PRO A 27 -0.25 -7.90 15.50
N ALA A 28 -0.53 -7.58 16.76
CA ALA A 28 -1.66 -8.14 17.49
C ALA A 28 -2.97 -7.85 16.72
N GLY A 29 -3.72 -8.92 16.42
CA GLY A 29 -4.97 -8.83 15.65
C GLY A 29 -4.80 -8.69 14.13
N PHE A 30 -3.59 -8.84 13.57
CA PHE A 30 -3.33 -8.79 12.13
C PHE A 30 -2.73 -10.12 11.64
N THR A 31 -3.58 -11.13 11.49
CA THR A 31 -3.22 -12.52 11.17
C THR A 31 -2.95 -12.76 9.68
N SER A 32 -3.44 -11.88 8.79
CA SER A 32 -3.21 -11.95 7.33
C SER A 32 -1.88 -11.34 6.88
N ILE A 33 -1.00 -11.00 7.82
CA ILE A 33 0.33 -10.40 7.60
C ILE A 33 1.23 -11.14 6.59
N HIS A 34 1.13 -12.46 6.47
CA HIS A 34 1.90 -13.21 5.48
C HIS A 34 1.49 -12.83 4.05
N HIS A 35 0.19 -12.71 3.76
CA HIS A 35 -0.30 -12.18 2.49
C HIS A 35 0.15 -10.74 2.24
N PHE A 36 0.14 -9.88 3.26
CA PHE A 36 0.70 -8.53 3.12
C PHE A 36 2.18 -8.58 2.68
N CYS A 37 3.00 -9.41 3.33
CA CYS A 37 4.40 -9.56 2.99
C CYS A 37 4.62 -10.19 1.61
N ASP A 38 3.80 -11.17 1.22
CA ASP A 38 3.87 -11.81 -0.09
C ASP A 38 3.49 -10.84 -1.21
N GLY A 39 2.47 -10.00 -1.00
CA GLY A 39 2.15 -8.92 -1.92
C GLY A 39 3.33 -7.97 -2.16
N LEU A 40 4.09 -7.65 -1.11
CA LEU A 40 5.32 -6.85 -1.25
C LEU A 40 6.44 -7.61 -1.99
N LYS A 41 6.60 -8.91 -1.76
CA LYS A 41 7.59 -9.73 -2.49
C LYS A 41 7.24 -9.78 -3.99
N TYR A 42 5.97 -9.95 -4.33
CA TYR A 42 5.52 -9.92 -5.71
C TYR A 42 5.73 -8.55 -6.38
N LEU A 43 5.56 -7.44 -5.65
CA LEU A 43 5.94 -6.12 -6.18
C LEU A 43 7.43 -6.02 -6.53
N LEU A 44 8.30 -6.57 -5.67
CA LEU A 44 9.74 -6.62 -5.96
C LEU A 44 10.05 -7.51 -7.16
N ARG A 45 9.36 -8.66 -7.29
CA ARG A 45 9.50 -9.54 -8.46
C ARG A 45 9.05 -8.84 -9.73
N ALA A 46 7.92 -8.12 -9.70
CA ALA A 46 7.42 -7.32 -10.81
C ALA A 46 8.41 -6.22 -11.25
N ASP A 47 9.11 -5.59 -10.30
CA ASP A 47 10.12 -4.57 -10.61
C ASP A 47 11.39 -5.17 -11.25
N LYS A 48 11.66 -6.45 -11.00
CA LYS A 48 12.79 -7.20 -11.58
C LYS A 48 12.44 -8.00 -12.82
N SER A 49 11.17 -8.09 -13.19
CA SER A 49 10.72 -8.83 -14.37
C SER A 49 11.27 -8.19 -15.65
N ILE A 50 11.84 -9.04 -16.51
CA ILE A 50 12.43 -8.62 -17.79
C ILE A 50 11.36 -8.43 -18.87
N ASP A 51 10.25 -9.16 -18.79
CA ASP A 51 9.18 -9.16 -19.78
C ASP A 51 7.84 -8.70 -19.17
N ALA A 52 6.96 -8.21 -20.05
CA ALA A 52 5.68 -7.64 -19.65
C ALA A 52 4.69 -8.69 -19.08
N GLN A 53 4.78 -9.94 -19.54
CA GLN A 53 3.89 -11.01 -19.11
C GLN A 53 4.19 -11.42 -17.66
N SER A 54 5.44 -11.73 -17.36
CA SER A 54 5.92 -12.03 -16.01
C SER A 54 5.65 -10.87 -15.06
N LYS A 55 5.89 -9.63 -15.52
CA LYS A 55 5.56 -8.42 -14.75
C LYS A 55 4.06 -8.36 -14.44
N GLY A 56 3.21 -8.58 -15.44
CA GLY A 56 1.75 -8.59 -15.29
C GLY A 56 1.28 -9.65 -14.29
N GLY A 57 1.79 -10.88 -14.40
CA GLY A 57 1.49 -11.97 -13.48
C GLY A 57 1.87 -11.64 -12.04
N HIS A 58 3.10 -11.13 -11.81
CA HIS A 58 3.52 -10.70 -10.48
C HIS A 58 2.67 -9.55 -9.91
N LEU A 59 2.25 -8.60 -10.74
CA LEU A 59 1.37 -7.52 -10.29
C LEU A 59 -0.02 -8.05 -9.91
N GLN A 60 -0.54 -9.04 -10.63
CA GLN A 60 -1.80 -9.71 -10.31
C GLN A 60 -1.71 -10.45 -8.97
N GLU A 61 -0.64 -11.21 -8.75
CA GLU A 61 -0.39 -11.88 -7.47
C GLU A 61 -0.26 -10.89 -6.30
N ALA A 62 0.41 -9.76 -6.53
CA ALA A 62 0.50 -8.71 -5.52
C ALA A 62 -0.87 -8.16 -5.14
N ILE A 63 -1.71 -7.84 -6.13
CA ILE A 63 -3.07 -7.33 -5.92
C ILE A 63 -3.92 -8.34 -5.15
N GLY A 64 -3.93 -9.62 -5.57
CA GLY A 64 -4.71 -10.67 -4.91
C GLY A 64 -4.33 -10.87 -3.45
N ASN A 65 -3.04 -10.84 -3.14
CA ASN A 65 -2.55 -10.92 -1.76
C ASN A 65 -3.01 -9.72 -0.92
N PHE A 66 -2.99 -8.50 -1.46
CA PHE A 66 -3.53 -7.34 -0.75
C PHE A 66 -5.04 -7.40 -0.61
N ASP A 67 -5.77 -7.93 -1.60
CA ASP A 67 -7.21 -8.14 -1.50
C ASP A 67 -7.59 -9.13 -0.41
N TYR A 68 -6.82 -10.20 -0.24
CA TYR A 68 -7.01 -11.15 0.85
C TYR A 68 -6.94 -10.44 2.21
N VAL A 69 -5.89 -9.65 2.43
CA VAL A 69 -5.69 -8.88 3.67
C VAL A 69 -6.88 -7.96 3.95
N LEU A 70 -7.36 -7.26 2.91
CA LEU A 70 -8.47 -6.31 3.04
C LEU A 70 -9.84 -7.00 3.22
N GLY A 71 -9.99 -8.25 2.77
CA GLY A 71 -11.18 -9.08 2.95
C GLY A 71 -11.20 -9.91 4.23
N ALA A 72 -10.05 -10.08 4.91
CA ALA A 72 -9.94 -10.86 6.13
C ALA A 72 -10.82 -10.30 7.26
N LYS A 73 -11.33 -11.19 8.14
CA LYS A 73 -12.27 -10.81 9.22
C LYS A 73 -11.67 -9.79 10.21
N GLU A 74 -10.35 -9.75 10.36
CA GLU A 74 -9.63 -8.73 11.12
C GLU A 74 -9.86 -7.30 10.63
N HIS A 75 -10.25 -7.11 9.36
CA HIS A 75 -10.74 -5.83 8.84
C HIS A 75 -11.90 -5.26 9.65
N LYS A 76 -12.75 -6.13 10.20
CA LYS A 76 -13.94 -5.73 10.96
C LYS A 76 -13.63 -5.47 12.43
N ALA A 77 -12.48 -5.94 12.94
CA ALA A 77 -11.99 -5.68 14.29
C ALA A 77 -11.11 -4.41 14.34
N ALA A 78 -11.47 -3.38 13.58
CA ALA A 78 -10.73 -2.14 13.35
C ALA A 78 -10.52 -1.24 14.60
N SER A 79 -10.73 -1.76 15.80
CA SER A 79 -10.57 -1.02 17.07
C SER A 79 -9.10 -0.78 17.43
N SER A 80 -8.16 -1.57 16.91
CA SER A 80 -6.72 -1.33 17.17
C SER A 80 -6.10 -0.39 16.12
N THR A 81 -5.39 0.63 16.62
CA THR A 81 -4.60 1.58 15.81
C THR A 81 -3.60 0.86 14.91
N GLN A 82 -3.10 -0.28 15.35
CA GLN A 82 -2.13 -1.10 14.64
C GLN A 82 -2.77 -1.75 13.40
N VAL A 83 -3.91 -2.42 13.53
CA VAL A 83 -4.64 -3.02 12.40
C VAL A 83 -5.01 -1.95 11.37
N ARG A 84 -5.51 -0.79 11.81
CA ARG A 84 -5.78 0.35 10.91
C ARG A 84 -4.55 0.83 10.15
N THR A 85 -3.39 0.85 10.81
CA THR A 85 -2.13 1.25 10.16
C THR A 85 -1.73 0.26 9.07
N TYR A 86 -1.82 -1.05 9.34
CA TYR A 86 -1.51 -2.07 8.34
C TYR A 86 -2.52 -2.10 7.20
N HIS A 87 -3.78 -1.79 7.46
CA HIS A 87 -4.80 -1.65 6.40
C HIS A 87 -4.49 -0.47 5.49
N ALA A 88 -4.15 0.69 6.06
CA ALA A 88 -3.71 1.84 5.28
C ALA A 88 -2.45 1.53 4.45
N MET A 89 -1.48 0.82 5.03
CA MET A 89 -0.29 0.37 4.29
C MET A 89 -0.64 -0.61 3.16
N THR A 90 -1.51 -1.58 3.43
CA THR A 90 -1.97 -2.58 2.46
C THR A 90 -2.62 -1.90 1.26
N ARG A 91 -3.55 -0.97 1.51
CA ARG A 91 -4.20 -0.17 0.45
C ARG A 91 -3.19 0.67 -0.34
N PHE A 92 -2.21 1.26 0.34
CA PHE A 92 -1.15 2.02 -0.33
C PHE A 92 -0.34 1.15 -1.30
N TYR A 93 0.09 -0.04 -0.87
CA TYR A 93 0.86 -0.94 -1.75
C TYR A 93 -0.01 -1.59 -2.83
N LYS A 94 -1.29 -1.85 -2.57
CA LYS A 94 -2.25 -2.23 -3.60
C LYS A 94 -2.39 -1.13 -4.66
N ALA A 95 -2.48 0.13 -4.26
CA ALA A 95 -2.51 1.26 -5.19
C ALA A 95 -1.24 1.33 -6.04
N GLU A 96 -0.05 1.09 -5.47
CA GLU A 96 1.19 1.00 -6.24
C GLU A 96 1.19 -0.18 -7.24
N ALA A 97 0.66 -1.34 -6.86
CA ALA A 97 0.49 -2.48 -7.77
C ALA A 97 -0.44 -2.13 -8.95
N LEU A 98 -1.60 -1.53 -8.64
CA LEU A 98 -2.58 -1.07 -9.62
C LEU A 98 -2.00 0.01 -10.54
N ARG A 99 -1.21 0.94 -10.00
CA ARG A 99 -0.51 1.97 -10.77
C ARG A 99 0.45 1.36 -11.79
N ARG A 100 1.25 0.38 -11.37
CA ARG A 100 2.20 -0.34 -12.24
C ARG A 100 1.49 -1.20 -13.29
N ALA A 101 0.28 -1.67 -12.97
CA ALA A 101 -0.58 -2.44 -13.87
C ALA A 101 -1.43 -1.56 -14.80
N GLY A 102 -1.30 -0.22 -14.74
CA GLY A 102 -2.09 0.70 -15.56
C GLY A 102 -3.57 0.79 -15.17
N LYS A 103 -3.98 0.24 -14.01
CA LYS A 103 -5.36 0.24 -13.51
C LYS A 103 -5.67 1.54 -12.77
N THR A 104 -5.72 2.63 -13.51
CA THR A 104 -5.80 4.02 -12.99
C THR A 104 -6.95 4.27 -12.02
N SER A 105 -8.20 3.96 -12.40
CA SER A 105 -9.36 4.27 -11.54
C SER A 105 -9.30 3.53 -10.22
N ALA A 106 -8.88 2.26 -10.24
CA ALA A 106 -8.69 1.46 -9.03
C ALA A 106 -7.52 1.98 -8.17
N MET A 107 -6.43 2.43 -8.80
CA MET A 107 -5.29 3.03 -8.11
C MET A 107 -5.70 4.29 -7.33
N ILE A 108 -6.45 5.19 -7.96
CA ILE A 108 -6.95 6.42 -7.30
C ILE A 108 -7.84 6.04 -6.11
N ALA A 109 -8.79 5.13 -6.31
CA ALA A 109 -9.71 4.68 -5.27
C ALA A 109 -8.96 4.13 -4.05
N GLU A 110 -7.93 3.32 -4.24
CA GLU A 110 -7.15 2.79 -3.13
C GLU A 110 -6.34 3.87 -2.41
N TYR A 111 -5.71 4.82 -3.11
CA TYR A 111 -5.05 5.94 -2.44
C TYR A 111 -6.02 6.82 -1.64
N MET A 112 -7.21 7.08 -2.17
CA MET A 112 -8.24 7.82 -1.44
C MET A 112 -8.66 7.07 -0.17
N LYS A 113 -8.77 5.74 -0.21
CA LYS A 113 -9.01 4.96 1.02
C LYS A 113 -7.85 5.05 2.02
N VAL A 114 -6.61 5.23 1.58
CA VAL A 114 -5.49 5.50 2.50
C VAL A 114 -5.67 6.85 3.19
N THR A 115 -6.10 7.89 2.48
CA THR A 115 -6.30 9.23 3.07
C THR A 115 -7.48 9.26 4.03
N GLU A 116 -8.52 8.47 3.80
CA GLU A 116 -9.62 8.25 4.76
C GLU A 116 -9.15 7.52 6.03
N LEU A 117 -8.42 6.41 5.87
CA LEU A 117 -7.97 5.59 6.99
C LEU A 117 -6.88 6.25 7.82
N LYS A 118 -5.97 7.00 7.17
CA LYS A 118 -4.86 7.69 7.82
C LYS A 118 -4.64 9.06 7.18
N PRO A 119 -5.41 10.08 7.61
CA PRO A 119 -5.33 11.42 7.02
C PRO A 119 -3.95 12.07 7.16
N ASN A 120 -3.18 11.73 8.20
CA ASN A 120 -1.77 12.13 8.33
C ASN A 120 -0.82 11.11 7.67
N TYR A 121 -1.10 10.73 6.42
CA TYR A 121 -0.23 9.88 5.60
C TYR A 121 0.21 10.58 4.31
N PRO A 122 1.26 11.42 4.38
CA PRO A 122 1.68 12.26 3.26
C PRO A 122 1.95 11.51 1.95
N HIS A 123 2.36 10.24 2.00
CA HIS A 123 2.72 9.46 0.81
C HIS A 123 1.52 9.26 -0.13
N ALA A 124 0.30 9.05 0.39
CA ALA A 124 -0.88 8.86 -0.46
C ALA A 124 -1.23 10.13 -1.24
N TYR A 125 -1.27 11.28 -0.57
CA TYR A 125 -1.48 12.58 -1.22
C TYR A 125 -0.39 12.90 -2.24
N ALA A 126 0.87 12.55 -1.92
CA ALA A 126 1.99 12.74 -2.83
C ALA A 126 1.83 11.93 -4.13
N GLN A 127 1.39 10.68 -4.04
CA GLN A 127 1.17 9.83 -5.23
C GLN A 127 -0.01 10.31 -6.08
N LEU A 128 -1.14 10.66 -5.44
CA LEU A 128 -2.29 11.24 -6.13
C LEU A 128 -1.92 12.57 -6.81
N PHE A 129 -1.19 13.45 -6.11
CA PHE A 129 -0.69 14.70 -6.66
C PHE A 129 0.19 14.49 -7.90
N ASP A 130 1.20 13.61 -7.78
CA ASP A 130 2.14 13.37 -8.87
C ASP A 130 1.43 12.74 -10.08
N TYR A 131 0.43 11.89 -9.83
CA TYR A 131 -0.44 11.35 -10.86
C TYR A 131 -1.22 12.45 -11.59
N TYR A 132 -2.01 13.25 -10.86
CA TYR A 132 -2.86 14.29 -11.46
C TYR A 132 -2.02 15.35 -12.20
N LEU A 133 -0.88 15.75 -11.64
CA LEU A 133 0.02 16.68 -12.29
C LEU A 133 0.58 16.09 -13.60
N LYS A 134 0.94 14.80 -13.61
CA LYS A 134 1.44 14.12 -14.82
C LYS A 134 0.36 13.98 -15.90
N THR A 135 -0.89 13.81 -15.52
CA THR A 135 -2.01 13.69 -16.47
C THR A 135 -2.62 15.04 -16.88
N GLY A 136 -2.04 16.16 -16.43
CA GLY A 136 -2.48 17.50 -16.79
C GLY A 136 -3.65 18.03 -15.96
N ASP A 137 -4.16 17.26 -14.99
CA ASP A 137 -5.24 17.70 -14.11
C ASP A 137 -4.68 18.51 -12.94
N ARG A 138 -4.23 19.73 -13.26
CA ARG A 138 -3.60 20.63 -12.28
C ARG A 138 -4.60 21.07 -11.19
N ALA A 139 -5.89 21.13 -11.52
CA ALA A 139 -6.94 21.48 -10.56
C ALA A 139 -7.06 20.41 -9.48
N GLU A 140 -7.12 19.13 -9.86
CA GLU A 140 -7.19 18.04 -8.88
C GLU A 140 -5.88 17.87 -8.11
N ALA A 141 -4.74 18.09 -8.76
CA ALA A 141 -3.45 18.15 -8.05
C ALA A 141 -3.45 19.22 -6.94
N ALA A 142 -4.00 20.41 -7.21
CA ALA A 142 -4.13 21.47 -6.20
C ALA A 142 -5.02 21.05 -5.02
N LYS A 143 -6.18 20.45 -5.29
CA LYS A 143 -7.07 19.98 -4.22
C LYS A 143 -6.39 18.92 -3.35
N VAL A 144 -5.77 17.92 -3.96
CA VAL A 144 -5.11 16.82 -3.24
C VAL A 144 -3.98 17.34 -2.35
N ILE A 145 -3.17 18.28 -2.84
CA ILE A 145 -2.06 18.81 -2.04
C ILE A 145 -2.56 19.64 -0.84
N GLU A 146 -3.63 20.41 -1.02
CA GLU A 146 -4.27 21.17 0.04
C GLU A 146 -4.88 20.25 1.10
N MET A 147 -5.60 19.20 0.68
CA MET A 147 -6.11 18.17 1.58
C MET A 147 -4.98 17.54 2.40
N GLY A 148 -3.87 17.16 1.75
CA GLY A 148 -2.74 16.57 2.44
C GLY A 148 -2.07 17.52 3.44
N LEU A 149 -1.89 18.78 3.08
CA LEU A 149 -1.29 19.80 3.95
C LEU A 149 -2.21 20.22 5.09
N LYS A 150 -3.54 20.10 4.95
CA LYS A 150 -4.48 20.28 6.06
C LYS A 150 -4.20 19.30 7.21
N HIS A 151 -3.87 18.05 6.88
CA HIS A 151 -3.59 17.01 7.88
C HIS A 151 -2.10 16.90 8.26
N ALA A 152 -1.19 17.31 7.37
CA ALA A 152 0.25 17.23 7.56
C ALA A 152 0.96 18.55 7.14
N PRO A 153 0.70 19.68 7.83
CA PRO A 153 1.13 21.02 7.37
C PRO A 153 2.64 21.19 7.31
N LYS A 154 3.39 20.44 8.12
CA LYS A 154 4.86 20.48 8.16
C LYS A 154 5.52 19.42 7.26
N SER A 155 4.75 18.71 6.44
CA SER A 155 5.28 17.69 5.54
C SER A 155 6.14 18.33 4.44
N LYS A 156 7.46 18.27 4.59
CA LYS A 156 8.43 18.72 3.59
C LYS A 156 8.12 18.14 2.19
N MET A 157 7.68 16.89 2.16
CA MET A 157 7.32 16.19 0.93
C MET A 157 6.13 16.82 0.19
N LEU A 158 5.10 17.24 0.93
CA LEU A 158 3.92 17.89 0.35
C LEU A 158 4.20 19.36 0.02
N LEU A 159 4.95 20.07 0.86
CA LEU A 159 5.37 21.45 0.58
C LEU A 159 6.19 21.55 -0.71
N LYS A 160 7.11 20.60 -0.95
CA LYS A 160 7.87 20.52 -2.20
C LYS A 160 6.96 20.31 -3.43
N ARG A 161 5.89 19.52 -3.30
CA ARG A 161 4.91 19.30 -4.37
C ARG A 161 4.03 20.52 -4.61
N LYS A 162 3.57 21.18 -3.55
CA LYS A 162 2.82 22.45 -3.64
C LYS A 162 3.60 23.51 -4.42
N ALA A 163 4.92 23.57 -4.25
CA ALA A 163 5.77 24.50 -5.01
C ALA A 163 5.74 24.26 -6.53
N LYS A 164 5.42 23.04 -7.01
CA LYS A 164 5.29 22.72 -8.44
C LYS A 164 3.98 23.23 -9.07
N LEU A 165 3.03 23.69 -8.26
CA LEU A 165 1.78 24.30 -8.73
C LEU A 165 1.93 25.80 -9.02
N ARG A 166 3.07 26.39 -8.66
CA ARG A 166 3.42 27.76 -9.04
C ARG A 166 3.89 27.82 -10.48
#